data_AF-A0A2S0RH50-F1
#
_entry.id   AF-A0A2S0RH50-F1
#
_cell.length_a   1.000
_cell.length_b   1.000
_cell.length_c   1.000
_cell.angle_alpha   90.00
_cell.angle_beta   90.00
_cell.angle_gamma   90.00
#
_symmetry.space_group_name_H-M   'P 1'
#
loop_
_entity.id
_entity.type
_entity.pdbx_description
1 polymer ?
#
loop_
_entity_poly.entity_id
_entity_poly.type
_entity_poly.pdbx_seq_one_letter_code
_entity_poly.pdbx_strand_id
1 'polypeptide(L)'
;MKALQIYPKPFIYVFFAFIACTVIGTLTHELGHIAVAQWLGYDTTLSYQSMHVDRNADRAELHRLADPYFGELRTNRPFPTKKAFEAKRRQMHHNDFLIRLGGPLQTMLTGSIGLGILLYRRRISYADFNLTDWLLVFLSLFWLRQPSNLAHGLARRIFRGTGSWTGGDEWVIAYYLKWPLWSVSVLSGAIGFVIAACVILFVIPGRYRVTFLIAGLLGGIAGFVSWMNYLGPYLLP
;
A
#
# COMPACT_ATOMS: atom_id res chain seq x y z
N MET A 1 13.09 10.85 35.82
CA MET A 1 13.00 10.40 34.41
C MET A 1 13.51 8.96 34.34
N LYS A 2 12.67 7.96 34.06
CA LYS A 2 13.17 6.60 33.82
C LYS A 2 14.02 6.64 32.56
N ALA A 3 15.27 6.18 32.64
CA ALA A 3 16.17 6.13 31.50
C ALA A 3 15.51 5.40 30.32
N LEU A 4 15.72 5.90 29.10
CA LEU A 4 15.32 5.19 27.89
C LEU A 4 16.04 3.82 27.88
N GLN A 5 15.30 2.75 28.19
CA GLN A 5 15.88 1.41 28.26
C GLN A 5 15.47 0.62 27.02
N ILE A 6 16.48 0.16 26.28
CA ILE A 6 16.30 -0.76 25.16
C ILE A 6 16.50 -2.17 25.70
N TYR A 7 15.56 -3.07 25.38
CA TYR A 7 15.62 -4.47 25.81
C TYR A 7 16.12 -5.33 24.64
N PRO A 8 17.35 -5.90 24.69
CA PRO A 8 17.95 -6.59 23.54
C PRO A 8 17.14 -7.78 23.04
N LYS A 9 16.57 -8.59 23.94
CA LYS A 9 15.76 -9.76 23.55
C LYS A 9 14.49 -9.35 22.78
N PRO A 10 13.58 -8.51 23.32
CA PRO A 10 12.45 -7.98 22.55
C PRO A 10 12.87 -7.24 21.27
N PHE A 11 14.00 -6.52 21.29
CA PHE A 11 14.50 -5.80 20.12
C PHE A 11 14.71 -6.74 18.95
N ILE A 12 15.43 -7.85 19.14
CA ILE A 12 15.75 -8.82 18.08
C ILE A 12 14.46 -9.40 17.48
N TYR A 13 13.53 -9.85 18.32
CA TYR A 13 12.27 -10.42 17.84
C TYR A 13 11.43 -9.41 17.06
N VAL A 14 11.27 -8.20 17.59
CA VAL A 14 10.49 -7.15 16.92
C VAL A 14 11.16 -6.72 15.63
N PHE A 15 12.49 -6.58 15.61
CA PHE A 15 13.25 -6.21 14.42
C PHE A 15 13.04 -7.19 13.27
N PHE A 16 13.21 -8.50 13.51
CA PHE A 16 12.98 -9.52 12.48
C PHE A 16 11.50 -9.66 12.11
N ALA A 17 10.59 -9.46 13.06
CA ALA A 17 9.15 -9.42 12.76
C ALA A 17 8.81 -8.26 11.81
N PHE A 18 9.39 -7.07 12.00
CA PHE A 18 9.22 -5.96 11.08
C PHE A 18 9.78 -6.26 9.69
N ILE A 19 10.97 -6.87 9.58
CA ILE A 19 11.51 -7.31 8.29
C ILE A 19 10.52 -8.23 7.56
N ALA A 20 10.03 -9.27 8.26
CA ALA A 20 9.08 -10.21 7.68
C ALA A 20 7.76 -9.53 7.30
N CYS A 21 7.20 -8.71 8.18
CA CYS A 21 5.95 -7.99 7.94
C CYS A 21 6.07 -6.98 6.80
N THR A 22 7.25 -6.37 6.56
CA THR A 22 7.45 -5.52 5.38
C THR A 22 7.33 -6.32 4.09
N VAL A 23 7.96 -7.49 4.00
CA VAL A 23 7.85 -8.37 2.82
C VAL A 23 6.41 -8.84 2.63
N ILE A 24 5.80 -9.37 3.70
CA ILE A 24 4.42 -9.86 3.67
C ILE A 24 3.47 -8.73 3.26
N GLY A 25 3.58 -7.56 3.89
CA GLY A 25 2.73 -6.40 3.58
C GLY A 25 2.90 -5.88 2.16
N THR A 26 4.10 -5.97 1.58
CA THR A 26 4.33 -5.64 0.17
C THR A 26 3.61 -6.63 -0.74
N LEU A 27 3.83 -7.93 -0.53
CA LEU A 27 3.23 -8.97 -1.37
C LEU A 27 1.71 -8.99 -1.24
N THR A 28 1.15 -8.90 -0.03
CA THR A 28 -0.31 -8.92 0.15
C THR A 28 -0.99 -7.71 -0.48
N HIS A 29 -0.32 -6.56 -0.50
CA HIS A 29 -0.85 -5.37 -1.20
C HIS A 29 -0.93 -5.61 -2.70
N GLU A 30 0.13 -6.15 -3.32
CA GLU A 30 0.10 -6.49 -4.74
C GLU A 30 -0.94 -7.58 -5.04
N LEU A 31 -1.11 -8.55 -4.14
CA LEU A 31 -2.20 -9.54 -4.22
C LEU A 31 -3.58 -8.88 -4.14
N GLY A 32 -3.74 -7.77 -3.40
CA GLY A 32 -4.96 -6.97 -3.40
C GLY A 32 -5.29 -6.39 -4.78
N HIS A 33 -4.28 -5.90 -5.50
CA HIS A 33 -4.46 -5.46 -6.90
C HIS A 33 -4.82 -6.62 -7.82
N ILE A 34 -4.10 -7.74 -7.70
CA ILE A 34 -4.30 -8.95 -8.51
C ILE A 34 -5.71 -9.51 -8.33
N ALA A 35 -6.20 -9.60 -7.09
CA ALA A 35 -7.54 -10.11 -6.81
C ALA A 35 -8.63 -9.31 -7.54
N VAL A 36 -8.51 -7.97 -7.55
CA VAL A 36 -9.48 -7.12 -8.27
C VAL A 36 -9.31 -7.25 -9.79
N ALA A 37 -8.08 -7.32 -10.29
CA ALA A 37 -7.82 -7.47 -11.72
C ALA A 37 -8.37 -8.80 -12.27
N GLN A 38 -8.14 -9.90 -11.57
CA GLN A 38 -8.68 -11.22 -11.93
C GLN A 38 -10.21 -11.26 -11.84
N TRP A 39 -10.79 -10.61 -10.83
CA TRP A 39 -12.25 -10.48 -10.72
C TRP A 39 -12.86 -9.72 -11.92
N LEU A 40 -12.14 -8.75 -12.48
CA LEU A 40 -12.51 -8.03 -13.69
C LEU A 40 -12.18 -8.79 -14.99
N GLY A 41 -11.62 -9.99 -14.91
CA GLY A 41 -11.30 -10.85 -16.04
C GLY A 41 -9.95 -10.58 -16.69
N TYR A 42 -9.02 -9.91 -16.01
CA TYR A 42 -7.67 -9.69 -16.51
C TYR A 42 -6.69 -10.75 -16.03
N ASP A 43 -5.79 -11.14 -16.93
CA ASP A 43 -4.59 -11.87 -16.58
C ASP A 43 -3.56 -10.94 -15.93
N THR A 44 -2.84 -11.48 -14.94
CA THR A 44 -1.87 -10.72 -14.17
C THR A 44 -0.57 -11.50 -13.97
N THR A 45 0.52 -10.77 -13.84
CA THR A 45 1.82 -11.31 -13.46
C THR A 45 2.36 -10.52 -12.27
N LEU A 46 2.93 -11.23 -11.29
CA LEU A 46 3.50 -10.63 -10.09
C LEU A 46 5.02 -10.57 -10.23
N SER A 47 5.60 -9.41 -9.93
CA SER A 47 7.03 -9.20 -9.75
C SER A 47 7.30 -8.73 -8.32
N TYR A 48 8.56 -8.72 -7.90
CA TYR A 48 8.92 -8.31 -6.54
C TYR A 48 8.56 -6.85 -6.19
N GLN A 49 8.52 -5.97 -7.20
CA GLN A 49 8.26 -4.55 -7.00
C GLN A 49 6.80 -4.15 -7.22
N SER A 50 6.07 -4.91 -8.03
CA SER A 50 4.68 -4.60 -8.42
C SER A 50 4.02 -5.77 -9.17
N MET A 51 2.78 -5.61 -9.57
CA MET A 51 2.11 -6.48 -10.54
C MET A 51 1.93 -5.80 -11.91
N HIS A 52 1.75 -6.62 -12.95
CA HIS A 52 1.42 -6.19 -14.31
C HIS A 52 0.09 -6.81 -14.74
N VAL A 53 -0.80 -6.00 -15.32
CA VAL A 53 -2.08 -6.44 -15.89
C VAL A 53 -1.92 -6.58 -17.40
N ASP A 54 -2.28 -7.73 -17.97
CA ASP A 54 -2.34 -7.88 -19.42
C ASP A 54 -3.50 -7.03 -19.98
N ARG A 55 -3.16 -6.12 -20.91
CA ARG A 55 -4.11 -5.23 -21.58
C ARG A 55 -4.06 -5.35 -23.10
N ASN A 56 -3.51 -6.44 -23.63
CA ASN A 56 -3.34 -6.62 -25.06
C ASN A 56 -4.68 -6.61 -25.79
N ALA A 57 -5.69 -7.30 -25.26
CA ALA A 57 -7.04 -7.31 -25.82
C ALA A 57 -7.69 -5.92 -25.81
N ASP A 58 -7.60 -5.21 -24.69
CA ASP A 58 -8.12 -3.85 -24.54
C ASP A 58 -7.45 -2.85 -25.51
N ARG A 59 -6.12 -2.94 -25.63
CA ARG A 59 -5.35 -2.10 -26.56
C ARG A 59 -5.70 -2.42 -28.01
N ALA A 60 -5.78 -3.69 -28.39
CA ALA A 60 -6.15 -4.11 -29.74
C ALA A 60 -7.56 -3.61 -30.11
N GLU A 61 -8.51 -3.66 -29.17
CA GLU A 61 -9.85 -3.15 -29.39
C GLU A 61 -9.88 -1.61 -29.58
N LEU A 62 -9.14 -0.87 -28.74
CA LEU A 62 -9.02 0.58 -28.91
C LEU A 62 -8.39 0.95 -30.26
N HIS A 63 -7.31 0.27 -30.65
CA HIS A 63 -6.66 0.45 -31.95
C HIS A 63 -7.64 0.19 -33.10
N ARG A 64 -8.38 -0.92 -33.06
CA ARG A 64 -9.41 -1.23 -34.06
C ARG A 64 -10.47 -0.13 -34.18
N LEU A 65 -10.87 0.48 -33.07
CA LEU A 65 -11.89 1.53 -33.04
C LEU A 65 -11.36 2.91 -33.48
N ALA A 66 -10.05 3.16 -33.38
CA ALA A 66 -9.44 4.48 -33.49
C ALA A 66 -8.53 4.66 -34.71
N ASP A 67 -7.74 3.64 -35.07
CA ASP A 67 -6.71 3.73 -36.11
C ASP A 67 -7.26 4.17 -37.48
N PRO A 68 -8.45 3.71 -37.94
CA PRO A 68 -9.01 4.19 -39.21
C PRO A 68 -9.39 5.68 -39.22
N TYR A 69 -9.51 6.30 -38.04
CA TYR A 69 -9.98 7.68 -37.85
C TYR A 69 -8.96 8.54 -37.10
N PHE A 70 -7.67 8.20 -37.20
CA PHE A 70 -6.61 8.87 -36.44
C PHE A 70 -6.57 10.39 -36.71
N GLY A 71 -6.85 10.81 -37.95
CA GLY A 71 -6.91 12.23 -38.32
C GLY A 71 -8.07 12.99 -37.65
N GLU A 72 -9.24 12.36 -37.56
CA GLU A 72 -10.43 12.87 -36.90
C GLU A 72 -10.26 12.89 -35.38
N LEU A 73 -9.60 11.88 -34.80
CA LEU A 73 -9.22 11.85 -33.40
C LEU A 73 -8.30 13.02 -33.04
N ARG A 74 -7.26 13.27 -33.84
CA ARG A 74 -6.31 14.37 -33.62
C ARG A 74 -6.97 15.75 -33.70
N THR A 75 -7.97 15.89 -34.57
CA THR A 75 -8.71 17.14 -34.77
C THR A 75 -10.00 17.24 -33.93
N ASN A 76 -10.25 16.26 -33.05
CA ASN A 76 -11.47 16.12 -32.24
C ASN A 76 -12.78 16.18 -33.05
N ARG A 77 -12.73 15.74 -34.32
CA ARG A 77 -13.91 15.64 -35.19
C ARG A 77 -14.75 14.42 -34.80
N PRO A 78 -16.06 14.44 -35.03
CA PRO A 78 -16.90 13.26 -34.85
C PRO A 78 -16.52 12.17 -35.85
N PHE A 79 -16.48 10.92 -35.41
CA PHE A 79 -16.25 9.74 -36.25
C PHE A 79 -17.22 8.60 -35.84
N PRO A 80 -17.56 7.67 -36.74
CA PRO A 80 -18.63 6.68 -36.51
C PRO A 80 -18.44 5.84 -35.24
N THR A 81 -17.19 5.46 -34.92
CA THR A 81 -16.86 4.63 -33.76
C THR A 81 -16.57 5.43 -32.49
N LYS A 82 -16.72 6.77 -32.49
CA LYS A 82 -16.33 7.63 -31.35
C LYS A 82 -17.01 7.24 -30.05
N LYS A 83 -18.32 6.95 -30.09
CA LYS A 83 -19.08 6.54 -28.92
C LYS A 83 -18.58 5.21 -28.33
N ALA A 84 -18.26 4.24 -29.18
CA ALA A 84 -17.71 2.95 -28.76
C ALA A 84 -16.29 3.08 -28.21
N PHE A 85 -15.44 3.88 -28.87
CA PHE A 85 -14.09 4.20 -28.40
C PHE A 85 -14.10 4.87 -27.03
N GLU A 86 -14.95 5.89 -26.84
CA GLU A 86 -15.08 6.56 -25.55
C GLU A 86 -15.67 5.65 -24.47
N ALA A 87 -16.63 4.78 -24.81
CA ALA A 87 -17.18 3.80 -23.89
C ALA A 87 -16.11 2.81 -23.42
N LYS A 88 -15.33 2.25 -24.34
CA LYS A 88 -14.22 1.35 -24.02
C LYS A 88 -13.15 2.05 -23.17
N ARG A 89 -12.78 3.27 -23.54
CA ARG A 89 -11.82 4.09 -22.76
C ARG A 89 -12.34 4.35 -21.34
N ARG A 90 -13.62 4.69 -21.17
CA ARG A 90 -14.24 4.87 -19.84
C ARG A 90 -14.24 3.58 -19.03
N GLN A 91 -14.56 2.44 -19.67
CA GLN A 91 -14.51 1.13 -19.02
C GLN A 91 -13.09 0.82 -18.52
N MET A 92 -12.07 0.99 -19.35
CA MET A 92 -10.68 0.78 -18.94
C MET A 92 -10.27 1.68 -17.77
N HIS A 93 -10.62 2.97 -17.82
CA HIS A 93 -10.36 3.89 -16.71
C HIS A 93 -11.03 3.46 -15.41
N HIS A 94 -12.27 2.96 -15.50
CA HIS A 94 -12.99 2.44 -14.35
C HIS A 94 -12.32 1.19 -13.77
N ASN A 95 -11.95 0.24 -14.64
CA ASN A 95 -11.25 -0.97 -14.23
C ASN A 95 -9.91 -0.66 -13.58
N ASP A 96 -9.14 0.26 -14.15
CA ASP A 96 -7.86 0.71 -13.59
C ASP A 96 -8.01 1.30 -12.20
N PHE A 97 -9.02 2.14 -12.02
CA PHE A 97 -9.33 2.73 -10.74
C PHE A 97 -9.65 1.66 -9.68
N LEU A 98 -10.50 0.69 -10.02
CA LEU A 98 -10.84 -0.41 -9.12
C LEU A 98 -9.61 -1.26 -8.76
N ILE A 99 -8.80 -1.62 -9.76
CA ILE A 99 -7.56 -2.39 -9.54
C ILE A 99 -6.65 -1.62 -8.60
N ARG A 100 -6.43 -0.31 -8.82
CA ARG A 100 -5.61 0.55 -7.97
C ARG A 100 -6.12 0.67 -6.54
N LEU A 101 -7.43 0.57 -6.30
CA LEU A 101 -7.98 0.54 -4.96
C LEU A 101 -7.67 -0.77 -4.21
N GLY A 102 -7.52 -1.89 -4.92
CA GLY A 102 -7.37 -3.21 -4.33
C GLY A 102 -6.25 -3.33 -3.29
N GLY A 103 -5.05 -2.84 -3.61
CA GLY A 103 -3.90 -2.89 -2.70
C GLY A 103 -4.07 -2.06 -1.42
N PRO A 104 -4.34 -0.74 -1.51
CA PRO A 104 -4.59 0.08 -0.34
C PRO A 104 -5.75 -0.45 0.52
N LEU A 105 -6.86 -0.86 -0.10
CA LEU A 105 -7.99 -1.41 0.64
C LEU A 105 -7.64 -2.73 1.34
N GLN A 106 -6.85 -3.61 0.70
CA GLN A 106 -6.40 -4.87 1.33
C GLN A 106 -5.58 -4.59 2.60
N THR A 107 -4.61 -3.68 2.53
CA THR A 107 -3.75 -3.36 3.68
C THR A 107 -4.53 -2.64 4.79
N MET A 108 -5.39 -1.69 4.42
CA MET A 108 -6.27 -1.00 5.37
C MET A 108 -7.26 -1.95 6.05
N LEU A 109 -7.86 -2.88 5.30
CA LEU A 109 -8.79 -3.87 5.83
C LEU A 109 -8.08 -4.81 6.82
N THR A 110 -6.91 -5.33 6.43
CA THR A 110 -6.09 -6.20 7.29
C THR A 110 -5.71 -5.48 8.59
N GLY A 111 -5.27 -4.22 8.48
CA GLY A 111 -4.97 -3.37 9.62
C GLY A 111 -6.17 -3.10 10.52
N SER A 112 -7.33 -2.86 9.91
CA SER A 112 -8.56 -2.57 10.66
C SER A 112 -9.09 -3.81 11.40
N ILE A 113 -9.00 -4.99 10.78
CA ILE A 113 -9.35 -6.27 11.42
C ILE A 113 -8.42 -6.53 12.61
N GLY A 114 -7.10 -6.37 12.40
CA GLY A 114 -6.10 -6.51 13.47
C GLY A 114 -6.41 -5.58 14.65
N LEU A 115 -6.68 -4.30 14.37
CA LEU A 115 -6.99 -3.30 15.38
C LEU A 115 -8.30 -3.62 16.11
N GLY A 116 -9.36 -3.99 15.39
CA GLY A 116 -10.66 -4.31 15.97
C GLY A 116 -10.58 -5.48 16.95
N ILE A 117 -9.92 -6.56 16.56
CA ILE A 117 -9.72 -7.73 17.43
C ILE A 117 -8.84 -7.37 18.63
N LEU A 118 -7.78 -6.58 18.42
CA LEU A 118 -6.88 -6.13 19.49
C LEU A 118 -7.62 -5.30 20.55
N LEU A 119 -8.41 -4.31 20.13
CA LEU A 119 -9.19 -3.46 21.03
C LEU A 119 -10.27 -4.26 21.76
N TYR A 120 -10.95 -5.17 21.08
CA TYR A 120 -11.93 -6.07 21.68
C TYR A 120 -11.32 -6.93 22.78
N ARG A 121 -10.18 -7.56 22.50
CA ARG A 121 -9.46 -8.41 23.47
C ARG A 121 -8.98 -7.61 24.67
N ARG A 122 -8.45 -6.40 24.45
CA ARG A 122 -7.99 -5.51 25.53
C ARG A 122 -9.14 -4.97 26.38
N ARG A 123 -10.36 -4.92 25.86
CA ARG A 123 -11.55 -4.56 26.63
C ARG A 123 -12.03 -5.70 27.53
N ILE A 124 -11.93 -6.95 27.08
CA ILE A 124 -12.49 -8.12 27.78
C ILE A 124 -11.49 -8.75 28.75
N SER A 125 -10.20 -8.70 28.44
CA SER A 125 -9.17 -9.37 29.23
C SER A 125 -8.05 -8.42 29.62
N TYR A 126 -7.81 -8.32 30.92
CA TYR A 126 -6.61 -7.71 31.50
C TYR A 126 -5.41 -8.69 31.53
N ALA A 127 -5.52 -9.85 30.87
CA ALA A 127 -4.47 -10.85 30.85
C ALA A 127 -3.15 -10.28 30.30
N ASP A 128 -2.06 -10.91 30.74
CA ASP A 128 -0.72 -10.55 30.33
C ASP A 128 -0.59 -10.52 28.81
N PHE A 129 0.21 -9.56 28.35
CA PHE A 129 0.50 -9.33 26.94
C PHE A 129 1.21 -10.55 26.34
N ASN A 130 0.50 -11.31 25.53
CA ASN A 130 0.96 -12.59 24.99
C ASN A 130 1.30 -12.49 23.50
N LEU A 131 1.72 -13.61 22.90
CA LEU A 131 2.10 -13.67 21.49
C LEU A 131 0.96 -13.27 20.55
N THR A 132 -0.30 -13.62 20.86
CA THR A 132 -1.43 -13.22 20.03
C THR A 132 -1.62 -11.71 20.01
N ASP A 133 -1.42 -11.03 21.14
CA ASP A 133 -1.48 -9.56 21.19
C ASP A 133 -0.38 -8.94 20.33
N TRP A 134 0.83 -9.52 20.31
CA TRP A 134 1.90 -9.09 19.41
C TRP A 134 1.54 -9.29 17.94
N LEU A 135 0.99 -10.45 17.56
CA LEU A 135 0.55 -10.69 16.17
C LEU A 135 -0.53 -9.68 15.74
N LEU A 136 -1.49 -9.40 16.62
CA LEU A 136 -2.53 -8.41 16.37
C LEU A 136 -1.98 -6.97 16.29
N VAL A 137 -0.96 -6.63 17.06
CA VAL A 137 -0.22 -5.37 16.91
C VAL A 137 0.37 -5.29 15.50
N PHE A 138 1.10 -6.32 15.05
CA PHE A 138 1.68 -6.32 13.70
C PHE A 138 0.63 -6.26 12.60
N LEU A 139 -0.49 -6.99 12.73
CA LEU A 139 -1.61 -6.88 11.80
C LEU A 139 -2.16 -5.45 11.77
N SER A 140 -2.40 -4.84 12.92
CA SER A 140 -2.89 -3.46 13.03
C SER A 140 -1.97 -2.47 12.31
N LEU A 141 -0.66 -2.73 12.34
CA LEU A 141 0.35 -1.90 11.71
C LEU A 141 0.46 -2.08 10.19
N PHE A 142 -0.39 -2.86 9.53
CA PHE A 142 -0.52 -2.81 8.06
C PHE A 142 -0.94 -1.42 7.58
N TRP A 143 -1.60 -0.63 8.45
CA TRP A 143 -1.83 0.80 8.26
C TRP A 143 -0.56 1.66 8.17
N LEU A 144 0.63 1.14 8.49
CA LEU A 144 1.89 1.88 8.32
C LEU A 144 2.29 2.06 6.86
N ARG A 145 1.67 1.33 5.92
CA ARG A 145 1.98 1.50 4.49
C ARG A 145 1.67 2.90 3.99
N GLN A 146 0.52 3.47 4.36
CA GLN A 146 0.11 4.80 3.90
C GLN A 146 1.01 5.92 4.44
N PRO A 147 1.34 5.97 5.76
CA PRO A 147 2.37 6.85 6.28
C PRO A 147 3.74 6.62 5.63
N SER A 148 4.12 5.37 5.37
CA SER A 148 5.40 5.04 4.74
C SER A 148 5.49 5.56 3.30
N ASN A 149 4.44 5.38 2.49
CA ASN A 149 4.34 5.92 1.14
C ASN A 149 4.48 7.44 1.13
N LEU A 150 3.79 8.11 2.06
CA LEU A 150 3.87 9.56 2.23
C LEU A 150 5.29 10.00 2.64
N ALA A 151 5.89 9.34 3.62
CA ALA A 151 7.25 9.62 4.08
C ALA A 151 8.29 9.39 2.97
N HIS A 152 8.13 8.33 2.17
CA HIS A 152 9.02 8.00 1.06
C HIS A 152 8.87 8.99 -0.11
N GLY A 153 7.64 9.45 -0.41
CA GLY A 153 7.39 10.54 -1.35
C GLY A 153 8.10 11.83 -0.93
N LEU A 154 7.90 12.23 0.33
CA LEU A 154 8.52 13.42 0.90
C LEU A 154 10.06 13.32 0.92
N ALA A 155 10.61 12.19 1.37
CA ALA A 155 12.04 11.95 1.42
C ALA A 155 12.68 12.02 0.03
N ARG A 156 12.07 11.39 -1.00
CA ARG A 156 12.57 11.48 -2.38
C ARG A 156 12.61 12.93 -2.88
N ARG A 157 11.58 13.71 -2.58
CA ARG A 157 11.51 15.13 -2.99
C ARG A 157 12.59 15.97 -2.30
N ILE A 158 12.74 15.82 -0.98
CA ILE A 158 13.69 16.61 -0.18
C ILE A 158 15.13 16.26 -0.54
N PHE A 159 15.47 14.96 -0.61
CA PHE A 159 16.87 14.54 -0.76
C PHE A 159 17.34 14.46 -2.21
N ARG A 160 16.46 14.17 -3.18
CA ARG A 160 16.85 14.01 -4.59
C ARG A 160 16.36 15.14 -5.49
N GLY A 161 15.51 16.05 -5.00
CA GLY A 161 14.89 17.11 -5.81
C GLY A 161 13.91 16.61 -6.88
N THR A 162 13.79 15.29 -7.06
CA THR A 162 12.99 14.63 -8.09
C THR A 162 11.78 13.93 -7.50
N GLY A 163 10.73 13.76 -8.31
CA GLY A 163 9.50 13.07 -7.91
C GLY A 163 8.43 14.02 -7.34
N SER A 164 7.25 13.47 -7.08
CA SER A 164 6.11 14.17 -6.49
C SER A 164 6.16 14.15 -4.96
N TRP A 165 5.54 15.15 -4.33
CA TRP A 165 5.41 15.24 -2.87
C TRP A 165 4.64 14.07 -2.25
N THR A 166 3.74 13.47 -3.04
CA THR A 166 2.96 12.27 -2.70
C THR A 166 3.17 11.23 -3.80
N GLY A 167 3.09 9.94 -3.46
CA GLY A 167 3.27 8.85 -4.42
C GLY A 167 2.56 7.59 -3.98
N GLY A 168 2.70 6.52 -4.76
CA GLY A 168 1.97 5.28 -4.55
C GLY A 168 0.57 5.31 -5.16
N ASP A 169 -0.25 4.32 -4.83
CA ASP A 169 -1.59 4.17 -5.38
C ASP A 169 -2.52 5.31 -4.97
N GLU A 170 -2.31 5.90 -3.78
CA GLU A 170 -3.12 7.01 -3.28
C GLU A 170 -3.07 8.25 -4.19
N TRP A 171 -1.92 8.51 -4.82
CA TRP A 171 -1.78 9.59 -5.81
C TRP A 171 -2.63 9.32 -7.05
N VAL A 172 -2.60 8.08 -7.54
CA VAL A 172 -3.35 7.64 -8.73
C VAL A 172 -4.86 7.64 -8.45
N ILE A 173 -5.27 7.21 -7.25
CA ILE A 173 -6.65 7.27 -6.79
C ILE A 173 -7.14 8.72 -6.76
N ALA A 174 -6.36 9.66 -6.22
CA ALA A 174 -6.71 11.07 -6.21
C ALA A 174 -6.88 11.64 -7.64
N TYR A 175 -6.02 11.22 -8.57
CA TYR A 175 -6.13 11.58 -9.99
C TYR A 175 -7.45 11.11 -10.60
N TYR A 176 -7.84 9.84 -10.39
CA TYR A 176 -9.12 9.32 -10.89
C TYR A 176 -10.34 9.99 -10.26
N LEU A 177 -10.28 10.34 -8.98
CA LEU A 177 -11.34 11.08 -8.28
C LEU A 177 -11.42 12.56 -8.68
N LYS A 178 -10.47 13.06 -9.48
CA LYS A 178 -10.32 14.49 -9.80
C LYS A 178 -10.15 15.36 -8.55
N TRP A 179 -9.53 14.80 -7.52
CA TRP A 179 -9.22 15.48 -6.27
C TRP A 179 -7.80 16.04 -6.32
N PRO A 180 -7.44 16.97 -5.41
CA PRO A 180 -6.05 17.39 -5.27
C PRO A 180 -5.14 16.17 -5.06
N LEU A 181 -4.06 16.06 -5.84
CA LEU A 181 -3.21 14.84 -5.89
C LEU A 181 -2.56 14.46 -4.55
N TRP A 182 -2.50 15.38 -3.60
CA TRP A 182 -1.98 15.14 -2.26
C TRP A 182 -3.05 14.64 -1.28
N SER A 183 -4.34 14.84 -1.58
CA SER A 183 -5.45 14.67 -0.63
C SER A 183 -5.53 13.25 -0.07
N VAL A 184 -5.70 12.25 -0.94
CA VAL A 184 -5.87 10.84 -0.52
C VAL A 184 -4.64 10.34 0.23
N SER A 185 -3.43 10.69 -0.22
CA SER A 185 -2.18 10.28 0.43
C SER A 185 -2.00 10.91 1.82
N VAL A 186 -2.32 12.20 1.98
CA VAL A 186 -2.24 12.89 3.27
C VAL A 186 -3.32 12.40 4.22
N LEU A 187 -4.56 12.23 3.76
CA LEU A 187 -5.66 11.76 4.60
C LEU A 187 -5.42 10.33 5.09
N SER A 188 -5.11 9.41 4.19
CA SER A 188 -4.84 8.02 4.55
C SER A 188 -3.56 7.86 5.38
N GLY A 189 -2.51 8.63 5.07
CA GLY A 189 -1.30 8.70 5.87
C GLY A 189 -1.54 9.24 7.28
N ALA A 190 -2.38 10.27 7.43
CA ALA A 190 -2.75 10.80 8.73
C ALA A 190 -3.55 9.78 9.57
N ILE A 191 -4.52 9.10 8.96
CA ILE A 191 -5.28 8.03 9.62
C ILE A 191 -4.35 6.90 10.05
N GLY A 192 -3.47 6.44 9.16
CA GLY A 192 -2.49 5.39 9.48
C GLY A 192 -1.53 5.79 10.60
N PHE A 193 -1.11 7.07 10.64
CA PHE A 193 -0.26 7.59 11.71
C PHE A 193 -0.99 7.62 13.05
N VAL A 194 -2.26 8.08 13.07
CA VAL A 194 -3.10 8.06 14.27
C VAL A 194 -3.28 6.63 14.78
N ILE A 195 -3.59 5.67 13.89
CA ILE A 195 -3.74 4.27 14.26
C ILE A 195 -2.44 3.71 14.85
N ALA A 196 -1.30 3.94 14.19
CA ALA A 196 0.00 3.49 14.68
C ALA A 196 0.34 4.10 16.04
N ALA A 197 0.11 5.41 16.22
CA ALA A 197 0.29 6.10 17.49
C ALA A 197 -0.62 5.51 18.57
N CYS A 198 -1.89 5.25 18.25
CA CYS A 198 -2.83 4.64 19.18
C CYS A 198 -2.37 3.25 19.63
N VAL A 199 -1.95 2.38 18.71
CA VAL A 199 -1.44 1.05 19.03
C VAL A 199 -0.20 1.14 19.92
N ILE A 200 0.77 2.01 19.58
CA ILE A 200 2.02 2.13 20.33
C ILE A 200 1.79 2.72 21.73
N LEU A 201 0.95 3.75 21.85
CA LEU A 201 0.77 4.50 23.10
C LEU A 201 -0.26 3.87 24.04
N PHE A 202 -1.30 3.22 23.53
CA PHE A 202 -2.36 2.66 24.36
C PHE A 202 -2.30 1.14 24.48
N VAL A 203 -1.78 0.43 23.48
CA VAL A 203 -1.78 -1.05 23.50
C VAL A 203 -0.46 -1.63 23.99
N ILE A 204 0.67 -1.15 23.45
CA ILE A 204 1.99 -1.70 23.78
C ILE A 204 2.39 -1.31 25.22
N PRO A 205 2.85 -2.27 26.05
CA PRO A 205 3.31 -1.99 27.40
C PRO A 205 4.41 -0.92 27.43
N GLY A 206 4.28 0.06 28.34
CA GLY A 206 5.17 1.23 28.43
C GLY A 206 6.66 0.91 28.41
N ARG A 207 7.07 -0.20 29.03
CA ARG A 207 8.46 -0.67 29.06
C ARG A 207 9.04 -1.03 27.70
N TYR A 208 8.22 -1.44 26.73
CA TYR A 208 8.70 -1.91 25.42
C TYR A 208 8.56 -0.89 24.30
N ARG A 209 7.85 0.24 24.50
CA ARG A 209 7.52 1.20 23.43
C ARG A 209 8.75 1.74 22.70
N VAL A 210 9.79 2.12 23.44
CA VAL A 210 11.05 2.64 22.87
C VAL A 210 11.75 1.55 22.07
N THR A 211 11.85 0.34 22.63
CA THR A 211 12.45 -0.80 21.94
C THR A 211 11.69 -1.11 20.65
N PHE A 212 10.36 -1.07 20.70
CA PHE A 212 9.48 -1.31 19.56
C PHE A 212 9.64 -0.25 18.47
N LEU A 213 9.71 1.03 18.82
CA LEU A 213 9.90 2.13 17.88
C LEU A 213 11.24 2.02 17.14
N ILE A 214 12.34 1.79 17.86
CA ILE A 214 13.67 1.68 17.27
C ILE A 214 13.78 0.43 16.42
N ALA A 215 13.31 -0.72 16.93
CA ALA A 215 13.29 -1.97 16.17
C ALA A 215 12.39 -1.88 14.93
N GLY A 216 11.27 -1.16 15.01
CA GLY A 216 10.37 -0.95 13.89
C GLY A 216 10.92 -0.04 12.81
N LEU A 217 11.60 1.05 13.20
CA LEU A 217 12.27 1.92 12.24
C LEU A 217 13.41 1.18 11.53
N LEU A 218 14.32 0.56 12.29
CA LEU A 218 15.47 -0.14 11.72
C LEU A 218 15.04 -1.41 10.96
N GLY A 219 14.11 -2.17 11.51
CA GLY A 219 13.58 -3.40 10.90
C GLY A 219 12.77 -3.12 9.65
N GLY A 220 11.96 -2.06 9.63
CA GLY A 220 11.22 -1.65 8.44
C GLY A 220 12.12 -1.18 7.30
N ILE A 221 13.16 -0.37 7.60
CA ILE A 221 14.16 0.04 6.62
C ILE A 221 14.94 -1.18 6.11
N ALA A 222 15.43 -2.02 7.03
CA ALA A 222 16.17 -3.22 6.68
C ALA A 222 15.31 -4.17 5.83
N GLY A 223 14.03 -4.36 6.17
CA GLY A 223 13.09 -5.18 5.42
C GLY A 223 12.86 -4.65 4.01
N PHE A 224 12.62 -3.35 3.88
CA PHE A 224 12.44 -2.70 2.58
C PHE A 224 13.68 -2.85 1.69
N VAL A 225 14.87 -2.54 2.23
CA VAL A 225 16.14 -2.66 1.47
C VAL A 225 16.44 -4.12 1.13
N SER A 226 16.26 -5.04 2.07
CA SER A 226 16.49 -6.47 1.85
C SER A 226 15.57 -7.02 0.77
N TRP A 227 14.29 -6.61 0.78
CA TRP A 227 13.33 -7.02 -0.25
C TRP A 227 13.66 -6.41 -1.61
N MET A 228 13.75 -5.08 -1.70
CA MET A 228 13.85 -4.39 -3.00
C MET A 228 15.18 -4.61 -3.71
N ASN A 229 16.27 -4.81 -2.97
CA ASN A 229 17.62 -4.89 -3.56
C ASN A 229 18.20 -6.30 -3.62
N TYR A 230 17.67 -7.26 -2.84
CA TYR A 230 18.28 -8.60 -2.72
C TYR A 230 17.26 -9.73 -2.90
N LEU A 231 16.37 -9.92 -1.93
CA LEU A 231 15.47 -11.09 -1.90
C LEU A 231 14.43 -11.05 -3.01
N GLY A 232 13.80 -9.89 -3.22
CA GLY A 232 12.75 -9.70 -4.20
C GLY A 232 13.20 -10.05 -5.62
N PRO A 233 14.24 -9.38 -6.17
CA PRO A 233 14.73 -9.66 -7.51
C PRO A 233 15.14 -11.12 -7.75
N TYR A 234 15.59 -11.82 -6.71
CA TYR A 234 15.98 -13.23 -6.82
C TYR A 234 14.79 -14.19 -6.77
N LEU A 235 13.79 -13.92 -5.93
CA LEU A 235 12.65 -14.81 -5.73
C LEU A 235 11.52 -14.58 -6.73
N LEU A 236 11.30 -13.34 -7.15
CA LEU A 236 10.20 -12.90 -8.02
C LEU A 236 10.69 -11.85 -9.03
N PRO A 237 11.54 -12.23 -10.00
CA PRO A 237 12.07 -11.31 -11.01
C PRO A 237 10.98 -10.67 -11.87
#